data_AF-A0A521B3Q7-F1
#
_entry.id   AF-A0A521B3Q7-F1
#
_cell.length_a   1.000
_cell.length_b   1.000
_cell.length_c   1.000
_cell.angle_alpha   90.00
_cell.angle_beta   90.00
_cell.angle_gamma   90.00
#
_symmetry.space_group_name_H-M   'P 1'
#
loop_
_entity.id
_entity.type
_entity.pdbx_description
1 polymer ?
#
loop_
_entity_poly.entity_id
_entity_poly.type
_entity_poly.pdbx_seq_one_letter_code
_entity_poly.pdbx_strand_id
1 'polypeptide(L)'
;MNPEEIKRYFESSPPPLEVDWKPWAKITDSQLFLKSCYTGIRTFNGPLDMCPAWWHLRDFYILMKKTAQQDAVQKTEEAAAGQSAEKAPAQTESPS
;
A
#
# COMPACT_ATOMS: atom_id res chain seq x y z
N MET A 1 -11.71 6.82 -13.40
CA MET A 1 -11.04 7.14 -12.14
C MET A 1 -11.46 8.52 -11.71
N ASN A 2 -12.46 8.56 -10.83
CA ASN A 2 -13.01 9.75 -10.21
C ASN A 2 -12.74 9.75 -8.69
N PRO A 3 -13.01 10.84 -7.95
CA PRO A 3 -12.80 10.89 -6.50
C PRO A 3 -13.59 9.84 -5.72
N GLU A 4 -14.80 9.51 -6.16
CA GLU A 4 -15.68 8.56 -5.46
C GLU A 4 -15.20 7.11 -5.57
N GLU A 5 -14.68 6.72 -6.73
CA GLU A 5 -14.06 5.42 -6.99
C GLU A 5 -12.83 5.23 -6.09
N ILE A 6 -11.99 6.27 -5.96
CA ILE A 6 -10.82 6.25 -5.07
C ILE A 6 -11.26 6.12 -3.62
N LYS A 7 -12.32 6.84 -3.23
CA LYS A 7 -12.87 6.78 -1.87
C LYS A 7 -13.31 5.36 -1.54
N ARG A 8 -14.09 4.74 -2.41
CA ARG A 8 -14.58 3.36 -2.22
C ARG A 8 -13.44 2.35 -2.12
N TYR A 9 -12.36 2.55 -2.87
CA TYR A 9 -11.15 1.72 -2.77
C TYR A 9 -10.53 1.81 -1.37
N PHE A 10 -10.31 3.03 -0.86
CA PHE A 10 -9.72 3.21 0.47
C PHE A 10 -10.66 2.83 1.61
N GLU A 11 -11.99 2.82 1.40
CA GLU A 11 -12.95 2.24 2.36
C GLU A 11 -12.81 0.71 2.46
N SER A 12 -12.48 0.04 1.35
CA SER A 12 -12.32 -1.43 1.31
C SER A 12 -10.89 -1.87 1.64
N SER A 13 -9.91 -1.02 1.36
CA SER A 13 -8.48 -1.27 1.53
C SER A 13 -7.84 -0.01 2.09
N PRO A 14 -7.98 0.23 3.41
CA PRO A 14 -7.47 1.44 4.04
C PRO A 14 -5.95 1.51 3.92
N PRO A 15 -5.39 2.69 3.59
CA PRO A 15 -3.95 2.86 3.55
C PRO A 15 -3.36 2.77 4.96
N PRO A 16 -2.07 2.43 5.10
CA PRO A 16 -1.36 2.51 6.38
C PRO A 16 -1.44 3.91 6.99
N LEU A 17 -1.33 4.01 8.32
CA LEU A 17 -1.36 5.30 9.03
C LEU A 17 -0.30 6.25 8.48
N GLU A 18 0.94 5.77 8.41
CA GLU A 18 2.07 6.49 7.87
C GLU A 18 2.47 5.89 6.51
N VAL A 19 2.72 6.76 5.53
CA VAL A 19 3.12 6.36 4.18
C VAL A 19 4.31 7.19 3.73
N ASP A 20 5.41 6.52 3.41
CA ASP A 20 6.55 7.12 2.72
C ASP A 20 6.16 7.38 1.26
N TRP A 21 5.69 8.60 0.98
CA TRP A 21 5.18 8.96 -0.34
C TRP A 21 6.30 9.28 -1.33
N LYS A 22 7.23 10.15 -0.93
CA LYS A 22 8.40 10.56 -1.72
C LYS A 22 9.64 10.58 -0.82
N PRO A 23 10.87 10.53 -1.36
CA PRO A 23 12.08 10.59 -0.56
C PRO A 23 12.17 11.83 0.35
N TRP A 24 11.49 12.90 -0.03
CA TRP A 24 11.41 14.16 0.71
C TRP A 24 10.04 14.43 1.34
N ALA A 25 9.07 13.52 1.22
CA ALA A 25 7.71 13.73 1.72
C ALA A 25 7.14 12.45 2.32
N LYS A 26 6.85 12.50 3.62
CA LYS A 26 6.17 11.45 4.37
C LYS A 26 4.78 11.92 4.76
N ILE A 27 3.79 11.06 4.59
CA ILE A 27 2.45 11.25 5.13
C ILE A 27 2.45 10.59 6.50
N THR A 28 2.20 11.36 7.55
CA THR A 28 2.14 10.86 8.94
C THR A 28 0.75 10.40 9.35
N ASP A 29 -0.28 10.92 8.68
CA ASP A 29 -1.67 10.50 8.86
C ASP A 29 -2.36 10.48 7.49
N SER A 30 -2.47 9.28 6.93
CA SER A 30 -3.10 9.05 5.64
C SER A 30 -4.60 9.36 5.65
N GLN A 31 -5.29 9.15 6.77
CA GLN A 31 -6.71 9.45 6.89
C GLN A 31 -6.96 10.95 6.88
N LEU A 32 -6.14 11.72 7.59
CA LEU A 32 -6.20 13.17 7.58
C LEU A 32 -5.86 13.73 6.18
N PHE A 33 -4.84 13.17 5.53
CA PHE A 33 -4.48 13.53 4.15
C PHE A 33 -5.64 13.30 3.18
N LEU A 34 -6.27 12.13 3.22
CA LEU A 34 -7.43 11.80 2.39
C LEU A 34 -8.60 12.75 2.66
N LYS A 35 -8.93 12.99 3.94
CA LYS A 35 -9.99 13.92 4.33
C LYS A 35 -9.75 15.33 3.80
N SER A 36 -8.51 15.81 3.88
CA SER A 36 -8.10 17.11 3.33
C SER A 36 -8.30 17.16 1.82
N CYS A 37 -7.87 16.12 1.09
CA CYS A 37 -8.06 16.03 -0.36
C CYS A 37 -9.54 16.06 -0.76
N TYR A 38 -10.40 15.23 -0.16
CA TYR A 38 -11.83 15.21 -0.47
C TYR A 38 -12.52 16.52 -0.14
N THR A 39 -12.13 17.17 0.97
CA THR A 39 -12.68 18.49 1.35
C THR A 39 -12.28 19.55 0.34
N GLY A 40 -11.01 19.56 -0.08
CA GLY A 40 -10.49 20.46 -1.10
C GLY A 40 -11.19 20.29 -2.44
N ILE A 41 -11.37 19.05 -2.90
CA ILE A 41 -12.09 18.73 -4.14
C ILE A 41 -13.54 19.22 -4.07
N ARG A 42 -14.24 18.95 -2.96
CA ARG A 42 -15.65 19.35 -2.79
C ARG A 42 -15.86 20.87 -2.78
N THR A 43 -14.86 21.62 -2.31
CA THR A 43 -14.94 23.08 -2.18
C THR A 43 -14.43 23.80 -3.42
N PHE A 44 -13.76 23.07 -4.32
CA PHE A 44 -13.16 23.64 -5.52
C PHE A 44 -14.23 23.90 -6.60
N ASN A 45 -14.39 25.17 -7.00
CA ASN A 45 -15.39 25.60 -7.98
C ASN A 45 -14.88 25.61 -9.44
N GLY A 46 -13.90 24.77 -9.76
CA GLY A 46 -13.27 24.71 -11.09
C GLY A 46 -13.28 23.31 -11.71
N PRO A 47 -12.73 23.16 -12.93
CA PRO A 47 -12.62 21.86 -13.58
C PRO A 47 -11.72 20.94 -12.76
N LEU A 48 -12.16 19.69 -12.55
CA LEU A 48 -11.48 18.72 -11.69
C LEU A 48 -10.02 18.50 -12.09
N ASP A 49 -9.72 18.53 -13.40
CA ASP A 49 -8.36 18.39 -13.94
C ASP A 49 -7.40 19.53 -13.53
N MET A 50 -7.89 20.65 -13.02
CA MET A 50 -7.07 21.74 -12.46
C MET A 50 -7.07 21.78 -10.94
N CYS A 51 -7.79 20.87 -10.28
CA CYS A 51 -7.86 20.83 -8.82
C CYS A 51 -6.58 20.21 -8.25
N PRO A 52 -5.77 20.94 -7.45
CA PRO A 52 -4.55 20.38 -6.87
C PRO A 52 -4.83 19.25 -5.88
N ALA A 53 -5.95 19.32 -5.16
CA ALA A 53 -6.38 18.25 -4.27
C ALA A 53 -6.72 16.96 -5.03
N TRP A 54 -7.24 17.07 -6.26
CA TRP A 54 -7.46 15.93 -7.14
C TRP A 54 -6.14 15.30 -7.61
N TRP A 55 -5.17 16.11 -8.00
CA TRP A 55 -3.85 15.61 -8.41
C TRP A 55 -3.16 14.83 -7.29
N HIS A 56 -3.16 15.38 -6.07
CA HIS A 56 -2.60 14.70 -4.90
C HIS A 56 -3.32 13.38 -4.59
N LEU A 57 -4.65 13.38 -4.64
CA LEU A 57 -5.44 12.17 -4.41
C LEU A 57 -5.14 11.08 -5.45
N ARG A 58 -5.07 11.46 -6.73
CA ARG A 58 -4.77 10.54 -7.83
C ARG A 58 -3.36 9.96 -7.72
N ASP A 59 -2.37 10.79 -7.45
CA ASP A 59 -0.96 10.36 -7.31
C ASP A 59 -0.81 9.40 -6.12
N PHE A 60 -1.41 9.74 -4.98
CA PHE A 60 -1.42 8.87 -3.79
C PHE A 60 -2.08 7.52 -4.05
N TYR A 61 -3.21 7.48 -4.75
CA TYR A 61 -3.85 6.22 -5.13
C TYR A 61 -2.98 5.35 -6.04
N ILE A 62 -2.31 5.95 -7.03
CA ILE A 62 -1.43 5.20 -7.94
C ILE A 62 -0.29 4.57 -7.15
N LEU A 63 0.30 5.30 -6.19
CA LEU A 63 1.30 4.75 -5.29
C LEU A 63 0.73 3.56 -4.49
N MET A 64 -0.40 3.74 -3.80
CA MET A 64 -1.00 2.70 -2.97
C MET A 64 -1.35 1.43 -3.76
N LYS A 65 -1.83 1.57 -5.00
CA LYS A 65 -2.06 0.40 -5.85
C LYS A 65 -0.76 -0.32 -6.24
N LYS A 66 0.31 0.41 -6.53
CA LYS A 66 1.62 -0.19 -6.83
C LYS A 66 2.19 -0.92 -5.61
N THR A 67 2.13 -0.29 -4.43
CA THR A 67 2.60 -0.90 -3.18
C THR A 67 1.81 -2.16 -2.84
N ALA A 68 0.47 -2.14 -2.96
CA ALA A 68 -0.37 -3.31 -2.71
C ALA A 68 -0.07 -4.49 -3.66
N GLN A 69 0.29 -4.21 -4.92
CA GLN A 69 0.70 -5.27 -5.84
C GLN A 69 2.09 -5.83 -5.53
N GLN A 70 3.04 -5.00 -5.08
CA GLN A 70 4.36 -5.47 -4.66
C GLN A 70 4.30 -6.33 -3.39
N ASP A 71 3.47 -5.94 -2.42
CA ASP A 71 3.24 -6.72 -1.20
C ASP A 71 2.63 -8.10 -1.50
N ALA A 72 1.68 -8.16 -2.45
CA ALA A 72 1.09 -9.42 -2.90
C ALA A 72 2.11 -10.36 -3.59
N VAL A 73 3.08 -9.81 -4.33
CA VAL A 73 4.14 -10.60 -4.97
C VAL A 73 5.15 -11.10 -3.93
N GLN A 74 5.61 -10.24 -3.02
CA GLN A 74 6.54 -10.64 -1.95
C GLN A 74 5.93 -11.69 -1.01
N LYS A 75 4.63 -11.59 -0.71
CA LYS A 75 3.91 -12.56 0.12
C LYS A 75 3.76 -13.95 -0.54
N THR A 76 3.84 -14.02 -1.87
CA THR A 76 3.78 -15.29 -2.61
C THR A 76 5.14 -15.98 -2.65
N GLU A 77 6.25 -15.23 -2.69
CA GLU A 77 7.60 -15.79 -2.67
C GLU A 77 8.03 -16.29 -1.28
N GLU A 78 7.63 -15.61 -0.20
CA GLU A 78 7.96 -16.06 1.16
C GLU A 78 7.18 -17.33 1.59
N ALA A 79 5.98 -17.54 1.04
CA ALA A 79 5.21 -18.77 1.25
C ALA A 79 5.76 -19.98 0.46
N ALA A 80 6.52 -19.75 -0.61
CA ALA A 80 7.10 -20.80 -1.43
C ALA A 80 8.47 -21.30 -0.91
N ALA A 81 9.18 -20.51 -0.10
CA ALA A 81 10.50 -20.86 0.44
C ALA A 81 10.47 -21.63 1.78
N GLY A 82 9.30 -21.78 2.40
CA GLY A 82 9.16 -22.32 3.77
C GLY A 82 8.87 -23.83 3.91
N GLN A 83 9.02 -24.64 2.86
CA GLN A 83 8.78 -26.09 2.93
C GLN A 83 9.87 -26.88 2.23
N SER A 84 11.00 -27.12 2.92
CA SER A 84 11.78 -28.35 2.78
C SER A 84 12.71 -28.57 3.98
N ALA A 85 12.38 -29.64 4.72
CA ALA A 85 13.28 -30.47 5.54
C ALA A 85 13.74 -29.95 6.92
N GLU A 86 12.82 -29.96 7.90
CA GLU A 86 13.16 -30.53 9.20
C GLU A 86 12.84 -32.04 9.16
N LYS A 87 13.87 -32.88 9.28
CA LYS A 87 13.89 -34.04 10.16
C LYS A 87 15.28 -34.68 10.21
N ALA A 88 15.99 -34.43 11.30
CA ALA A 88 16.93 -35.41 11.85
C ALA A 88 16.11 -36.59 12.43
N PRO A 89 16.69 -37.80 12.59
CA PRO A 89 17.56 -38.02 13.74
C PRO A 89 18.78 -38.90 13.48
N ALA A 90 19.68 -38.82 14.46
CA ALA A 90 20.91 -39.58 14.64
C ALA A 90 20.76 -41.10 14.44
N GLN A 91 21.78 -41.72 13.84
CA GLN A 91 22.19 -43.08 14.16
C GLN A 91 23.71 -43.14 14.33
N THR A 92 24.06 -43.51 15.57
CA THR A 92 25.31 -44.06 16.07
C THR A 92 25.82 -45.19 15.17
N GLU A 93 27.15 -45.28 14.95
CA GLU A 93 27.95 -46.53 15.00
C GLU A 93 29.39 -46.29 14.50
N SER A 94 30.35 -46.39 15.43
CA SER A 94 31.71 -46.95 15.20
C SER A 94 31.54 -48.47 14.98
N PRO A 95 32.43 -49.21 14.28
CA PRO A 95 33.88 -49.36 14.48
C PRO A 95 34.65 -49.36 13.14
N SER A 96 35.98 -49.49 13.00
CA SER A 96 36.98 -50.28 13.73
C SER A 96 38.40 -49.77 13.44
#